data_AF-A0A6P1BQ42-F1
#
_entry.id   AF-A0A6P1BQ42-F1
#
_cell.length_a   1.000
_cell.length_b   1.000
_cell.length_c   1.000
_cell.angle_alpha   90.00
_cell.angle_beta   90.00
_cell.angle_gamma   90.00
#
_symmetry.space_group_name_H-M   'P 1'
#
loop_
_entity.id
_entity.type
_entity.pdbx_description
1 polymer ?
#
loop_
_entity_poly.entity_id
_entity_poly.type
_entity_poly.pdbx_seq_one_letter_code
_entity_poly.pdbx_strand_id
1 'polypeptide(L)'
;MVPPEGAKGFQDNFQNRHVIIEGNHIDDSYIYAIFVSNADGARIAGNVIGQTFVRGNAFGAGDFFGIKPDSAIFVGRARNVEISNNVAARGKIATTPVAIDPSCDKRTVHLAGNRLA
;
A
#
# COMPACT_ATOMS: atom_id res chain seq x y z
N MET A 1 -14.79 -4.89 -2.33
CA MET A 1 -15.44 -5.81 -3.29
C MET A 1 -15.87 -7.04 -2.52
N VAL A 2 -17.16 -7.35 -2.50
CA VAL A 2 -17.65 -8.62 -1.93
C VAL A 2 -17.35 -9.72 -2.95
N PRO A 3 -16.59 -10.77 -2.60
CA PRO A 3 -16.36 -11.89 -3.51
C PRO A 3 -17.68 -12.55 -3.93
N PRO A 4 -17.76 -13.10 -5.17
CA PRO A 4 -18.81 -14.03 -5.52
C PRO A 4 -18.86 -15.18 -4.50
N GLU A 5 -20.07 -15.61 -4.15
CA GLU A 5 -20.27 -16.74 -3.26
C GLU A 5 -19.56 -17.99 -3.81
N GLY A 6 -18.75 -18.64 -2.98
CA GLY A 6 -17.96 -19.81 -3.39
C GLY A 6 -16.64 -19.51 -4.12
N ALA A 7 -16.27 -18.24 -4.32
CA ALA A 7 -14.97 -17.88 -4.88
C ALA A 7 -13.83 -18.35 -3.96
N LYS A 8 -13.13 -19.40 -4.38
CA LYS A 8 -11.88 -19.89 -3.76
C LYS A 8 -10.69 -19.49 -4.61
N GLY A 9 -9.56 -19.21 -3.98
CA GLY A 9 -8.34 -18.78 -4.67
C GLY A 9 -8.19 -17.26 -4.66
N PHE A 10 -8.90 -16.50 -5.50
CA PHE A 10 -8.62 -15.07 -5.74
C PHE A 10 -8.47 -14.20 -4.46
N GLN A 11 -9.27 -14.47 -3.43
CA GLN A 11 -9.26 -13.72 -2.16
C GLN A 11 -8.14 -14.13 -1.20
N ASP A 12 -7.71 -15.41 -1.25
CA ASP A 12 -6.76 -16.04 -0.32
C ASP A 12 -5.40 -16.38 -0.98
N ASN A 13 -5.17 -15.87 -2.18
CA ASN A 13 -3.95 -16.12 -2.93
C ASN A 13 -2.81 -15.26 -2.37
N PHE A 14 -1.86 -15.84 -1.63
CA PHE A 14 -0.53 -15.23 -1.39
C PHE A 14 0.41 -15.55 -2.55
N GLN A 15 -0.01 -15.27 -3.78
CA GLN A 15 0.63 -15.80 -4.98
C GLN A 15 1.59 -14.83 -5.65
N ASN A 16 1.48 -13.54 -5.37
CA ASN A 16 2.44 -12.56 -5.88
C ASN A 16 3.74 -12.69 -5.09
N ARG A 17 4.77 -13.27 -5.72
CA ARG A 17 6.08 -13.52 -5.11
C ARG A 17 7.15 -12.68 -5.77
N HIS A 18 8.11 -12.21 -4.97
CA HIS A 18 9.24 -11.39 -5.43
C HIS A 18 8.81 -10.15 -6.22
N VAL A 19 7.83 -9.41 -5.68
CA VAL A 19 7.39 -8.14 -6.26
C VAL A 19 8.38 -7.07 -5.82
N ILE A 20 9.03 -6.41 -6.78
CA ILE A 20 10.00 -5.34 -6.53
C ILE A 20 9.48 -4.04 -7.13
N ILE A 21 9.31 -3.03 -6.30
CA ILE A 21 8.92 -1.67 -6.67
C ILE A 21 9.99 -0.74 -6.10
N GLU A 22 11.03 -0.47 -6.88
CA GLU A 22 12.23 0.23 -6.40
C GLU A 22 12.64 1.39 -7.30
N GLY A 23 13.02 2.52 -6.67
CA GLY A 23 13.60 3.67 -7.36
C GLY A 23 12.68 4.41 -8.33
N ASN A 24 11.36 4.27 -8.20
CA ASN A 24 10.40 4.94 -9.09
C ASN A 24 10.12 6.38 -8.65
N HIS A 25 9.72 7.20 -9.61
CA HIS A 25 9.06 8.48 -9.36
C HIS A 25 7.59 8.33 -9.77
N ILE A 26 6.67 8.52 -8.81
CA ILE A 26 5.22 8.41 -9.04
C ILE A 26 4.58 9.75 -8.69
N ASP A 27 4.24 10.53 -9.71
CA ASP A 27 3.59 11.83 -9.55
C ASP A 27 2.08 11.68 -9.38
N ASP A 28 1.52 12.48 -8.46
CA ASP A 28 0.10 12.82 -8.34
C ASP A 28 -0.91 11.69 -8.60
N SER A 29 -1.15 10.88 -7.56
CA SER A 29 -2.08 9.76 -7.60
C SER A 29 -3.47 10.14 -7.11
N TYR A 30 -4.52 9.60 -7.75
CA TYR A 30 -5.90 9.83 -7.34
C TYR A 30 -6.28 9.10 -6.05
N ILE A 31 -5.52 8.06 -5.70
CA ILE A 31 -5.60 7.28 -4.46
C ILE A 31 -4.19 7.02 -3.93
N TYR A 32 -3.93 5.86 -3.32
CA TYR A 32 -2.58 5.37 -3.02
C TYR A 32 -1.71 5.37 -4.28
N ALA A 33 -0.45 5.79 -4.14
CA ALA A 33 0.54 5.66 -5.20
C ALA A 33 0.98 4.20 -5.39
N ILE A 34 1.10 3.47 -4.28
CA ILE A 34 1.43 2.04 -4.29
C ILE A 34 0.43 1.32 -3.39
N PHE A 35 -0.26 0.32 -3.95
CA PHE A 35 -1.13 -0.58 -3.21
C PHE A 35 -0.68 -2.01 -3.46
N VAL A 36 -0.21 -2.68 -2.41
CA VAL A 36 0.20 -4.09 -2.47
C VAL A 36 -0.73 -4.90 -1.56
N SER A 37 -1.32 -5.95 -2.11
CA SER A 37 -2.06 -6.93 -1.32
C SER A 37 -1.73 -8.34 -1.78
N ASN A 38 -1.97 -9.34 -0.95
CA ASN A 38 -1.93 -10.75 -1.38
C ASN A 38 -0.53 -11.15 -1.90
N ALA A 39 0.51 -10.69 -1.19
CA ALA A 39 1.92 -10.85 -1.60
C ALA A 39 2.76 -11.59 -0.55
N ASP A 40 3.75 -12.34 -1.04
CA ASP A 40 4.75 -13.06 -0.24
C ASP A 40 6.14 -12.73 -0.80
N GLY A 41 6.86 -11.80 -0.17
CA GLY A 41 8.11 -11.28 -0.71
C GLY A 41 7.90 -10.01 -1.56
N ALA A 42 7.50 -8.90 -0.92
CA ALA A 42 7.39 -7.60 -1.58
C ALA A 42 8.49 -6.66 -1.08
N ARG A 43 9.22 -6.03 -2.00
CA ARG A 43 10.23 -4.99 -1.71
C ARG A 43 9.79 -3.67 -2.33
N ILE A 44 9.55 -2.67 -1.49
CA ILE A 44 9.12 -1.33 -1.88
C ILE A 44 10.16 -0.34 -1.37
N ALA A 45 11.12 0.06 -2.22
CA ALA A 45 12.32 0.74 -1.76
C ALA A 45 12.67 2.00 -2.56
N GLY A 46 13.03 3.09 -1.87
CA GLY A 46 13.63 4.27 -2.51
C GLY A 46 12.74 4.98 -3.54
N ASN A 47 11.42 4.83 -3.48
CA ASN A 47 10.51 5.52 -4.39
C ASN A 47 10.28 6.97 -3.92
N VAL A 48 10.10 7.87 -4.89
CA VAL A 48 9.68 9.27 -4.68
C VAL A 48 8.23 9.41 -5.15
N ILE A 49 7.36 9.84 -4.26
CA ILE A 49 5.92 9.88 -4.48
C ILE A 49 5.43 11.32 -4.32
N GLY A 50 4.73 11.83 -5.35
CA GLY A 50 4.04 13.11 -5.35
C GLY A 50 2.79 13.10 -4.46
N GLN A 51 1.82 13.97 -4.73
CA GLN A 51 0.62 14.00 -3.90
C GLN A 51 -0.25 12.74 -4.13
N THR A 52 -0.74 12.12 -3.06
CA THR A 52 -1.75 11.05 -3.18
C THR A 52 -3.13 11.56 -2.76
N PHE A 53 -4.19 10.96 -3.29
CA PHE A 53 -5.56 11.40 -3.11
C PHE A 53 -5.82 12.83 -3.63
N VAL A 54 -5.26 13.19 -4.79
CA VAL A 54 -5.37 14.55 -5.34
C VAL A 54 -6.79 15.00 -5.66
N ARG A 55 -7.74 14.06 -5.82
CA ARG A 55 -9.17 14.33 -5.98
C ARG A 55 -9.98 14.21 -4.67
N GLY A 56 -9.31 14.09 -3.53
CA GLY A 56 -9.93 13.85 -2.24
C GLY A 56 -10.30 12.37 -1.99
N ASN A 57 -10.99 12.10 -0.88
CA ASN A 57 -11.49 10.76 -0.53
C ASN A 57 -12.88 10.47 -1.18
N ALA A 58 -13.20 11.15 -2.27
CA ALA A 58 -14.53 11.10 -2.90
C ALA A 58 -14.90 9.70 -3.43
N PHE A 59 -13.93 8.80 -3.57
CA PHE A 59 -14.14 7.45 -4.07
C PHE A 59 -14.70 6.48 -3.02
N GLY A 60 -14.78 6.89 -1.73
CA GLY A 60 -15.30 6.02 -0.66
C GLY A 60 -14.58 4.68 -0.55
N ALA A 61 -13.39 4.57 -1.16
CA ALA A 61 -12.64 3.32 -1.24
C ALA A 61 -12.33 2.81 0.17
N GLY A 62 -12.11 3.74 1.11
CA GLY A 62 -11.93 3.35 2.49
C GLY A 62 -13.16 2.69 3.12
N ASP A 63 -14.34 3.26 2.91
CA ASP A 63 -15.59 2.72 3.45
C ASP A 63 -15.99 1.40 2.76
N PHE A 64 -15.76 1.30 1.45
CA PHE A 64 -16.10 0.10 0.67
C PHE A 64 -15.14 -1.08 0.90
N PHE A 65 -13.88 -0.81 1.25
CA PHE A 65 -12.86 -1.84 1.49
C PHE A 65 -12.50 -2.01 2.97
N GLY A 66 -13.03 -1.18 3.87
CA GLY A 66 -12.70 -1.19 5.29
C GLY A 66 -11.26 -0.74 5.56
N ILE A 67 -10.68 0.09 4.69
CA ILE A 67 -9.29 0.53 4.74
C ILE A 67 -9.25 2.03 5.03
N LYS A 68 -8.36 2.50 5.89
CA LYS A 68 -8.21 3.93 6.13
C LYS A 68 -7.31 4.57 5.05
N PRO A 69 -7.80 5.54 4.25
CA PRO A 69 -6.98 6.24 3.27
C PRO A 69 -6.18 7.34 3.96
N ASP A 70 -5.05 7.00 4.58
CA ASP A 70 -4.20 7.96 5.29
C ASP A 70 -2.69 7.80 5.02
N SER A 71 -2.35 7.04 3.97
CA SER A 71 -0.98 6.77 3.56
C SER A 71 -0.76 6.87 2.06
N ALA A 72 0.49 7.11 1.64
CA ALA A 72 0.85 7.09 0.22
C ALA A 72 1.04 5.67 -0.31
N ILE A 73 1.60 4.78 0.53
CA ILE A 73 1.82 3.36 0.26
C ILE A 73 0.94 2.55 1.21
N PHE A 74 0.13 1.63 0.68
CA PHE A 74 -0.67 0.71 1.48
C PHE A 74 -0.25 -0.74 1.22
N VAL A 75 -0.06 -1.51 2.29
CA VAL A 75 0.19 -2.96 2.22
C VAL A 75 -0.82 -3.72 3.07
N GLY A 76 -1.50 -4.69 2.45
CA GLY A 76 -2.44 -5.59 3.12
C GLY A 76 -2.23 -7.06 2.77
N ARG A 77 -2.78 -7.97 3.57
CA ARG A 77 -2.75 -9.44 3.34
C ARG A 77 -1.41 -9.95 2.80
N ALA A 78 -0.31 -9.56 3.43
CA ALA A 78 1.04 -9.84 2.93
C ALA A 78 2.00 -10.33 4.03
N ARG A 79 3.08 -10.98 3.61
CA ARG A 79 4.20 -11.42 4.45
C ARG A 79 5.53 -11.28 3.72
N ASN A 80 6.64 -11.32 4.46
CA ASN A 80 8.00 -11.12 3.95
C ASN A 80 8.10 -9.81 3.17
N VAL A 81 7.72 -8.70 3.81
CA VAL A 81 7.62 -7.38 3.18
C VAL A 81 8.74 -6.48 3.68
N GLU A 82 9.49 -5.89 2.76
CA GLU A 82 10.48 -4.85 3.03
C GLU A 82 10.00 -3.53 2.42
N ILE A 83 9.85 -2.50 3.24
CA ILE A 83 9.46 -1.16 2.79
C ILE A 83 10.46 -0.17 3.36
N SER A 84 11.32 0.38 2.51
CA SER A 84 12.46 1.17 2.97
C SER A 84 12.72 2.44 2.16
N ASN A 85 13.11 3.52 2.83
CA ASN A 85 13.61 4.75 2.23
C ASN A 85 12.70 5.42 1.18
N ASN A 86 11.38 5.19 1.25
CA ASN A 86 10.43 5.88 0.38
C ASN A 86 10.17 7.30 0.89
N VAL A 87 10.04 8.24 -0.03
CA VAL A 87 9.70 9.64 0.24
C VAL A 87 8.38 9.94 -0.42
N ALA A 88 7.38 10.41 0.35
CA ALA A 88 6.09 10.80 -0.19
C ALA A 88 5.76 12.24 0.17
N ALA A 89 5.17 13.01 -0.75
CA ALA A 89 4.72 14.36 -0.45
C ALA A 89 3.64 14.35 0.63
N ARG A 90 3.74 15.25 1.61
CA ARG A 90 2.67 15.43 2.61
C ARG A 90 1.40 15.94 1.94
N GLY A 91 0.35 15.13 1.99
CA GLY A 91 -0.98 15.49 1.47
C GLY A 91 -1.94 15.96 2.57
N LYS A 92 -3.14 16.40 2.16
CA LYS A 92 -4.26 16.67 3.09
C LYS A 92 -4.85 15.38 3.68
N ILE A 93 -4.77 14.27 2.94
CA ILE A 93 -5.35 12.97 3.29
C ILE A 93 -4.25 12.00 3.72
N ALA A 94 -3.24 11.77 2.87
CA ALA A 94 -2.08 10.97 3.24
C ALA A 94 -1.20 11.72 4.24
N THR A 95 -1.29 11.31 5.50
CA THR A 95 -0.59 11.91 6.64
C THR A 95 0.53 11.02 7.17
N THR A 96 0.66 9.82 6.62
CA THR A 96 1.77 8.89 6.84
C THR A 96 2.34 8.43 5.50
N PRO A 97 3.63 8.04 5.42
CA PRO A 97 4.18 7.55 4.16
C PRO A 97 3.68 6.14 3.83
N VAL A 98 3.47 5.30 4.85
CA VAL A 98 3.14 3.88 4.70
C VAL A 98 2.10 3.48 5.74
N ALA A 99 1.07 2.74 5.32
CA ALA A 99 0.17 2.01 6.21
C ALA A 99 0.28 0.49 5.99
N ILE A 100 0.32 -0.25 7.09
CA ILE A 100 0.32 -1.71 7.12
C ILE A 100 -0.99 -2.18 7.72
N ASP A 101 -1.76 -2.90 6.92
CA ASP A 101 -3.03 -3.47 7.35
C ASP A 101 -2.82 -4.55 8.43
N PRO A 102 -3.74 -4.69 9.41
CA PRO A 102 -3.69 -5.76 10.40
C PRO A 102 -3.66 -7.18 9.82
N SER A 103 -4.09 -7.38 8.57
CA SER A 103 -4.04 -8.68 7.88
C SER A 103 -2.64 -9.11 7.44
N CYS A 104 -1.61 -8.27 7.58
CA CYS A 104 -0.24 -8.68 7.30
C CYS A 104 0.37 -9.51 8.43
N ASP A 105 1.30 -10.42 8.10
CA ASP A 105 2.16 -11.05 9.11
C ASP A 105 3.23 -10.07 9.58
N LYS A 106 2.89 -9.30 10.62
CA LYS A 106 3.72 -8.21 11.17
C LYS A 106 5.12 -8.63 11.56
N ARG A 107 5.37 -9.92 11.86
CA ARG A 107 6.71 -10.42 12.23
C ARG A 107 7.69 -10.42 11.06
N THR A 108 7.15 -10.39 9.84
CA THR A 108 7.89 -10.46 8.58
C THR A 108 7.84 -9.15 7.79
N VAL A 109 7.31 -8.09 8.40
CA VAL A 109 7.21 -6.76 7.80
C VAL A 109 8.31 -5.88 8.38
N HIS A 110 9.19 -5.38 7.52
CA HIS A 110 10.28 -4.49 7.87
C HIS A 110 10.02 -3.09 7.29
N LEU A 111 9.97 -2.09 8.18
CA LEU A 111 9.78 -0.68 7.84
C LEU A 111 11.02 0.12 8.27
N ALA A 112 11.65 0.84 7.34
CA ALA A 112 12.82 1.65 7.66
C ALA A 112 12.90 2.93 6.82
N GLY A 113 13.17 4.08 7.43
CA GLY A 113 13.54 5.30 6.69
C GLY A 113 12.47 5.92 5.78
N ASN A 114 11.22 5.42 5.80
CA ASN A 114 10.12 6.01 5.05
C ASN A 114 9.68 7.32 5.68
N ARG A 115 9.49 8.37 4.89
CA ARG A 115 9.15 9.70 5.40
C ARG A 115 8.20 10.46 4.49
N LEU A 116 7.51 11.41 5.08
CA LEU A 116 6.87 12.49 4.33
C LEU A 116 7.87 13.62 4.07
N ALA A 117 7.80 14.21 2.88
CA ALA A 117 8.50 15.44 2.50
C ALA A 117 7.53 16.61 2.39
#